data_AF-A0A943DHH3-F1
#
_entry.id   AF-A0A943DHH3-F1
#
_cell.length_a   1.000
_cell.length_b   1.000
_cell.length_c   1.000
_cell.angle_alpha   90.00
_cell.angle_beta   90.00
_cell.angle_gamma   90.00
#
_symmetry.space_group_name_H-M   'P 1'
#
loop_
_entity.id
_entity.type
_entity.pdbx_description
1 polymer ?
#
loop_
_entity_poly.entity_id
_entity_poly.type
_entity_poly.pdbx_seq_one_letter_code
_entity_poly.pdbx_strand_id
1 'polypeptide(L)'
;MDAKLRYKAKKVKIVFFDIDDTLRAKETGLIPESVKEVFHQLKEKGIRTGIATGRGIFGVVPEIMDLKPDFLVTLNGAYIEDTKGTVIYQSPINEAIVSSFVDWAKESEIDYGLVASHQASLSNRTPLISDAIDIIYPNLPVDPDLHLKEPIFQMWTFDEQDSELELPPSLQENLRLVSWHPHSSDVVCFEASKASGVSHLVNHLGLKPENVLVFGDGLNDLELFDYAGISIAMGKSAPELQEKADYITKNLEEDGIFYALEELNMVEKELTLPQLELATVDGPVAVIKTNHGEMNIQLFPDQAPKTVANFVALAKSGYYDGVIFHRIIKDFMIQGGDPTGTGMGGESIYGESFEDEFSKELYNIRGALSMANAGPNTNGSQFFIVQNQHLPYSKKELVRGGWPEEIAEIYTTEGGTPHLDQRHTVFGQLMDEASFAVLDEIAAVETGMMDKPVEDVVIETIEIED
;
A
#
# COMPACT_ATOMS: atom_id res chain seq x y z
N MET A 1 13.16 10.51 -1.30
CA MET A 1 12.78 11.61 -2.22
C MET A 1 13.45 12.95 -1.83
N ASP A 2 13.64 13.92 -2.75
CA ASP A 2 14.33 15.19 -2.42
C ASP A 2 13.42 16.26 -1.77
N ALA A 3 14.01 17.29 -1.15
CA ALA A 3 13.26 18.36 -0.46
C ALA A 3 12.46 19.28 -1.40
N LYS A 4 12.92 19.45 -2.64
CA LYS A 4 12.25 20.30 -3.64
C LYS A 4 10.95 19.65 -4.09
N LEU A 5 10.97 18.34 -4.31
CA LEU A 5 9.80 17.56 -4.72
C LEU A 5 8.74 17.53 -3.61
N ARG A 6 9.16 17.30 -2.35
CA ARG A 6 8.27 17.43 -1.18
C ARG A 6 7.64 18.82 -1.06
N TYR A 7 8.37 19.88 -1.40
CA TYR A 7 7.81 21.23 -1.40
C TYR A 7 6.79 21.43 -2.53
N LYS A 8 7.05 20.93 -3.75
CA LYS A 8 6.08 20.95 -4.85
C LYS A 8 4.78 20.22 -4.44
N ALA A 9 4.88 19.07 -3.77
CA ALA A 9 3.74 18.23 -3.43
C ALA A 9 2.69 18.94 -2.56
N LYS A 10 3.09 19.91 -1.74
CA LYS A 10 2.16 20.75 -0.96
C LYS A 10 1.15 21.54 -1.81
N LYS A 11 1.46 21.75 -3.10
CA LYS A 11 0.57 22.44 -4.05
C LYS A 11 -0.39 21.49 -4.76
N VAL A 12 -0.19 20.18 -4.66
CA VAL A 12 -1.02 19.20 -5.36
C VAL A 12 -2.48 19.29 -4.86
N LYS A 13 -3.40 19.23 -5.81
CA LYS A 13 -4.86 19.24 -5.58
C LYS A 13 -5.58 18.11 -6.30
N ILE A 14 -4.90 17.46 -7.25
CA ILE A 14 -5.42 16.31 -7.97
C ILE A 14 -4.28 15.35 -8.31
N VAL A 15 -4.52 14.05 -8.18
CA VAL A 15 -3.62 12.99 -8.60
C VAL A 15 -4.28 12.20 -9.72
N PHE A 16 -3.58 12.01 -10.85
CA PHE A 16 -4.02 11.10 -11.91
C PHE A 16 -3.21 9.82 -11.90
N PHE A 17 -3.88 8.72 -12.19
CA PHE A 17 -3.29 7.41 -12.28
C PHE A 17 -3.63 6.79 -13.64
N ASP A 18 -2.63 6.25 -14.33
CA ASP A 18 -2.91 5.24 -15.36
C ASP A 18 -3.45 3.94 -14.73
N ILE A 19 -4.08 3.08 -15.54
CA ILE A 19 -4.60 1.79 -15.09
C ILE A 19 -3.55 0.70 -15.20
N ASP A 20 -3.08 0.43 -16.41
CA ASP A 20 -2.36 -0.81 -16.72
C ASP A 20 -0.93 -0.71 -16.19
N ASP A 21 -0.48 -1.70 -15.42
CA ASP A 21 0.83 -1.75 -14.74
C ASP A 21 1.14 -0.55 -13.82
N THR A 22 0.16 0.33 -13.59
CA THR A 22 0.18 1.45 -12.65
C THR A 22 -0.76 1.25 -11.47
N LEU A 23 -2.05 1.02 -11.69
CA LEU A 23 -3.01 0.64 -10.64
C LEU A 23 -3.30 -0.86 -10.62
N ARG A 24 -3.23 -1.51 -11.78
CA ARG A 24 -3.61 -2.90 -11.99
C ARG A 24 -2.59 -3.59 -12.89
N ALA A 25 -2.02 -4.69 -12.42
CA ALA A 25 -1.10 -5.49 -13.22
C ALA A 25 -1.83 -6.03 -14.45
N LYS A 26 -1.27 -5.81 -15.65
CA LYS A 26 -1.92 -6.15 -16.91
C LYS A 26 -2.16 -7.66 -17.05
N GLU A 27 -1.18 -8.47 -16.66
CA GLU A 27 -1.20 -9.93 -16.80
C GLU A 27 -2.03 -10.64 -15.72
N THR A 28 -1.86 -10.24 -14.46
CA THR A 28 -2.46 -10.95 -13.31
C THR A 28 -3.77 -10.33 -12.86
N GLY A 29 -4.03 -9.08 -13.22
CA GLY A 29 -5.15 -8.29 -12.73
C GLY A 29 -5.03 -7.87 -11.27
N LEU A 30 -3.88 -8.07 -10.63
CA LEU A 30 -3.62 -7.67 -9.26
C LEU A 30 -3.77 -6.16 -9.08
N ILE A 31 -4.53 -5.76 -8.06
CA ILE A 31 -4.59 -4.40 -7.53
C ILE A 31 -4.17 -4.50 -6.06
N PRO A 32 -3.05 -3.89 -5.63
CA PRO A 32 -2.65 -3.92 -4.23
C PRO A 32 -3.71 -3.30 -3.31
N GLU A 33 -3.91 -3.87 -2.13
CA GLU A 33 -4.87 -3.31 -1.15
C GLU A 33 -4.50 -1.88 -0.72
N SER A 34 -3.20 -1.55 -0.72
CA SER A 34 -2.71 -0.20 -0.46
C SER A 34 -3.27 0.86 -1.41
N VAL A 35 -3.72 0.49 -2.62
CA VAL A 35 -4.35 1.42 -3.57
C VAL A 35 -5.69 1.93 -3.04
N LYS A 36 -6.51 1.08 -2.42
CA LYS A 36 -7.79 1.51 -1.82
C LYS A 36 -7.53 2.54 -0.72
N GLU A 37 -6.51 2.28 0.10
CA GLU A 37 -6.12 3.16 1.19
C GLU A 37 -5.58 4.51 0.68
N VAL A 38 -4.78 4.50 -0.38
CA VAL A 38 -4.31 5.71 -1.05
C VAL A 38 -5.50 6.58 -1.48
N PHE A 39 -6.50 6.00 -2.14
CA PHE A 39 -7.67 6.75 -2.60
C PHE A 39 -8.49 7.31 -1.44
N HIS A 40 -8.63 6.54 -0.36
CA HIS A 40 -9.29 6.98 0.86
C HIS A 40 -8.59 8.19 1.48
N GLN A 41 -7.29 8.09 1.78
CA GLN A 41 -6.55 9.15 2.46
C GLN A 41 -6.37 10.42 1.60
N LEU A 42 -6.17 10.28 0.29
CA LEU A 42 -6.12 11.44 -0.60
C LEU A 42 -7.43 12.21 -0.53
N LYS A 43 -8.57 11.51 -0.53
CA LYS A 43 -9.89 12.11 -0.41
C LYS A 43 -10.11 12.78 0.95
N GLU A 44 -9.69 12.15 2.05
CA GLU A 44 -9.75 12.76 3.39
C GLU A 44 -8.92 14.06 3.48
N LYS A 45 -7.75 14.09 2.83
CA LYS A 45 -6.91 15.28 2.72
C LYS A 45 -7.42 16.29 1.69
N GLY A 46 -8.58 16.04 1.06
CA GLY A 46 -9.23 16.93 0.09
C GLY A 46 -8.50 17.01 -1.26
N ILE A 47 -7.66 16.02 -1.58
CA ILE A 47 -6.96 15.87 -2.85
C ILE A 47 -7.84 15.00 -3.76
N ARG A 48 -8.16 15.52 -4.94
CA ARG A 48 -9.00 14.78 -5.89
C ARG A 48 -8.23 13.66 -6.57
N THR A 49 -8.92 12.62 -6.99
CA THR A 49 -8.32 11.51 -7.74
C THR A 49 -8.92 11.42 -9.14
N GLY A 50 -8.10 11.09 -10.12
CA GLY A 50 -8.53 10.89 -11.50
C GLY A 50 -7.88 9.65 -12.10
N ILE A 51 -8.59 8.99 -13.00
CA ILE A 51 -8.03 7.93 -13.85
C ILE A 51 -7.76 8.55 -15.22
N ALA A 52 -6.57 8.32 -15.78
CA ALA A 52 -6.20 8.78 -17.12
C ALA A 52 -5.76 7.57 -17.96
N THR A 53 -6.64 7.09 -18.85
CA THR A 53 -6.44 5.82 -19.57
C THR A 53 -6.81 5.92 -21.05
N GLY A 54 -6.21 5.04 -21.85
CA GLY A 54 -6.63 4.82 -23.24
C GLY A 54 -7.93 4.02 -23.35
N ARG A 55 -8.33 3.32 -22.29
CA ARG A 55 -9.55 2.51 -22.26
C ARG A 55 -10.80 3.38 -22.33
N GLY A 56 -11.88 2.86 -22.91
CA GLY A 56 -13.22 3.42 -22.73
C GLY A 56 -13.77 3.12 -21.33
N ILE A 57 -14.85 3.79 -20.92
CA ILE A 57 -15.46 3.58 -19.58
C ILE A 57 -15.85 2.11 -19.37
N PHE A 58 -16.41 1.47 -20.41
CA PHE A 58 -16.75 0.04 -20.40
C PHE A 58 -15.53 -0.89 -20.22
N GLY A 59 -14.33 -0.36 -20.40
CA GLY A 59 -13.06 -1.03 -20.22
C GLY A 59 -12.43 -0.89 -18.85
N VAL A 60 -12.98 -0.01 -18.00
CA VAL A 60 -12.52 0.19 -16.63
C VAL A 60 -13.16 -0.89 -15.77
N VAL A 61 -12.34 -1.74 -15.17
CA VAL A 61 -12.83 -2.88 -14.38
C VAL A 61 -13.55 -2.41 -13.11
N PRO A 62 -14.56 -3.16 -12.61
CA PRO A 62 -15.34 -2.78 -11.43
C PRO A 62 -14.47 -2.45 -10.21
N GLU A 63 -13.37 -3.15 -10.00
CA GLU A 63 -12.46 -2.95 -8.87
C GLU A 63 -11.79 -1.56 -8.89
N ILE A 64 -11.50 -1.02 -10.08
CA ILE A 64 -10.99 0.35 -10.25
C ILE A 64 -12.11 1.37 -10.05
N MET A 65 -13.33 1.06 -10.51
CA MET A 65 -14.50 1.91 -10.26
C MET A 65 -14.86 1.97 -8.77
N ASP A 66 -14.65 0.89 -8.02
CA ASP A 66 -14.90 0.78 -6.58
C ASP A 66 -13.94 1.66 -5.75
N LEU A 67 -12.80 2.07 -6.32
CA LEU A 67 -11.92 3.11 -5.74
C LEU A 67 -12.61 4.48 -5.70
N LYS A 68 -13.70 4.67 -6.45
CA LYS A 68 -14.50 5.90 -6.56
C LYS A 68 -13.62 7.12 -6.91
N PRO A 69 -12.87 7.08 -8.03
CA PRO A 69 -12.11 8.24 -8.52
C PRO A 69 -13.05 9.45 -8.71
N ASP A 70 -12.60 10.68 -8.49
CA ASP A 70 -13.48 11.84 -8.76
C ASP A 70 -13.76 12.00 -10.26
N PHE A 71 -12.81 11.64 -11.12
CA PHE A 71 -12.90 11.81 -12.57
C PHE A 71 -12.33 10.63 -13.37
N LEU A 72 -12.92 10.38 -14.53
CA LEU A 72 -12.44 9.44 -15.53
C LEU A 72 -12.08 10.21 -16.80
N VAL A 73 -10.80 10.24 -17.15
CA VAL A 73 -10.27 10.73 -18.42
C VAL A 73 -9.97 9.50 -19.27
N THR A 74 -10.88 9.19 -20.19
CA THR A 74 -10.91 7.94 -20.96
C THR A 74 -10.71 8.19 -22.44
N LEU A 75 -10.54 7.12 -23.23
CA LEU A 75 -10.39 7.19 -24.69
C LEU A 75 -9.26 8.14 -25.09
N ASN A 76 -8.12 8.02 -24.39
CA ASN A 76 -6.96 8.90 -24.56
C ASN A 76 -7.31 10.39 -24.43
N GLY A 77 -8.18 10.74 -23.47
CA GLY A 77 -8.56 12.11 -23.18
C GLY A 77 -9.72 12.65 -24.02
N ALA A 78 -10.25 11.87 -24.97
CA ALA A 78 -11.37 12.29 -25.81
C ALA A 78 -12.71 12.32 -25.06
N TYR A 79 -12.83 11.67 -23.90
CA TYR A 79 -14.05 11.66 -23.08
C TYR A 79 -13.74 11.78 -21.59
N ILE A 80 -14.39 12.72 -20.92
CA ILE A 80 -14.20 13.01 -19.49
C ILE A 80 -15.54 13.04 -18.77
N GLU A 81 -15.62 12.23 -17.72
CA GLU A 81 -16.82 12.09 -16.89
C GLU A 81 -16.46 12.14 -15.39
N ASP A 82 -17.33 12.72 -14.57
CA ASP A 82 -17.24 12.59 -13.11
C ASP A 82 -18.00 11.37 -12.58
N THR A 83 -17.76 10.98 -11.32
CA THR A 83 -18.46 9.83 -10.70
C THR A 83 -19.96 9.97 -10.55
N LYS A 84 -20.55 11.12 -10.89
CA LYS A 84 -22.00 11.33 -10.91
C LYS A 84 -22.61 11.11 -12.29
N GLY A 85 -21.80 10.76 -13.30
CA GLY A 85 -22.22 10.64 -14.68
C GLY A 85 -22.27 11.97 -15.42
N THR A 86 -21.65 13.03 -14.89
CA THR A 86 -21.63 14.33 -15.55
C THR A 86 -20.50 14.39 -16.56
N VAL A 87 -20.85 14.54 -17.83
CA VAL A 87 -19.87 14.74 -18.91
C VAL A 87 -19.26 16.13 -18.78
N ILE A 88 -17.94 16.18 -18.55
CA ILE A 88 -17.17 17.42 -18.42
C ILE A 88 -16.66 17.87 -19.78
N TYR A 89 -16.19 16.93 -20.59
CA TYR A 89 -15.63 17.17 -21.90
C TYR A 89 -15.81 15.93 -22.78
N GLN A 90 -16.08 16.15 -24.06
CA GLN A 90 -16.08 15.10 -25.06
C GLN A 90 -15.66 15.67 -26.42
N SER A 91 -14.89 14.89 -27.17
CA SER A 91 -14.43 15.23 -28.52
C SER A 91 -14.56 14.00 -29.42
N PRO A 92 -15.78 13.65 -29.89
CA PRO A 92 -15.96 12.55 -30.81
C PRO A 92 -15.32 12.87 -32.17
N ILE A 93 -14.92 11.82 -32.88
CA ILE A 93 -14.48 11.89 -34.27
C ILE A 93 -15.65 12.39 -35.12
N ASN A 94 -15.38 13.28 -36.07
CA ASN A 94 -16.40 13.81 -36.96
C ASN A 94 -17.13 12.67 -37.70
N GLU A 95 -18.47 12.69 -37.69
CA GLU A 95 -19.31 11.64 -38.28
C GLU A 95 -18.99 11.35 -39.76
N ALA A 96 -18.63 12.37 -40.55
CA ALA A 96 -18.27 12.19 -41.95
C ALA A 96 -16.92 11.46 -42.11
N ILE A 97 -15.98 11.71 -41.19
CA ILE A 97 -14.69 11.01 -41.15
C ILE A 97 -14.91 9.56 -40.75
N VAL A 98 -15.73 9.30 -39.73
CA VAL A 98 -16.08 7.93 -39.29
C VAL A 98 -16.76 7.16 -40.42
N SER A 99 -17.72 7.78 -41.12
CA SER A 99 -18.38 7.16 -42.27
C SER A 99 -17.38 6.84 -43.39
N SER A 100 -16.46 7.77 -43.68
CA SER A 100 -15.41 7.57 -44.68
C SER A 100 -14.44 6.45 -44.30
N PHE A 101 -14.13 6.28 -43.00
CA PHE A 101 -13.36 5.16 -42.49
C PHE A 101 -14.10 3.83 -42.66
N VAL A 102 -15.38 3.77 -42.29
CA VAL A 102 -16.20 2.57 -42.43
C VAL A 102 -16.32 2.15 -43.90
N ASP A 103 -16.53 3.11 -44.81
CA ASP A 103 -16.59 2.85 -46.25
C ASP A 103 -15.25 2.32 -46.77
N TRP A 104 -14.13 2.95 -46.38
CA TRP A 104 -12.79 2.48 -46.72
C TRP A 104 -12.52 1.06 -46.22
N ALA A 105 -12.84 0.76 -44.95
CA ALA A 105 -12.62 -0.57 -44.38
C ALA A 105 -13.43 -1.63 -45.14
N LYS A 106 -14.68 -1.33 -45.49
CA LYS A 106 -15.53 -2.21 -46.33
C LYS A 106 -14.94 -2.41 -47.73
N GLU A 107 -14.49 -1.35 -48.39
CA GLU A 107 -13.89 -1.40 -49.72
C GLU A 107 -12.56 -2.16 -49.74
N SER A 108 -11.80 -2.07 -48.65
CA SER A 108 -10.54 -2.79 -48.46
C SER A 108 -10.71 -4.20 -47.88
N GLU A 109 -11.95 -4.64 -47.63
CA GLU A 109 -12.28 -5.95 -47.03
C GLU A 109 -11.63 -6.17 -45.65
N ILE A 110 -11.46 -5.09 -44.88
CA ILE A 110 -10.87 -5.09 -43.52
C ILE A 110 -11.99 -5.06 -42.48
N ASP A 111 -11.86 -5.89 -41.44
CA ASP A 111 -12.74 -5.84 -40.29
C ASP A 111 -12.35 -4.68 -39.35
N TYR A 112 -13.31 -4.11 -38.65
CA TYR A 112 -13.09 -2.92 -37.82
C TYR A 112 -13.90 -2.96 -36.54
N GLY A 113 -13.50 -2.12 -35.59
CA GLY A 113 -14.23 -1.85 -34.36
C GLY A 113 -14.61 -0.39 -34.25
N LEU A 114 -15.73 -0.11 -33.59
CA LEU A 114 -16.23 1.24 -33.33
C LEU A 114 -16.37 1.42 -31.82
N VAL A 115 -15.82 2.52 -31.30
CA VAL A 115 -15.78 2.78 -29.85
C VAL A 115 -16.54 4.06 -29.54
N ALA A 116 -17.68 3.91 -28.86
CA ALA A 116 -18.43 5.00 -28.24
C ALA A 116 -17.97 5.22 -26.78
N SER A 117 -18.57 6.18 -26.07
CA SER A 117 -18.17 6.51 -24.70
C SER A 117 -18.34 5.35 -23.71
N HIS A 118 -19.46 4.61 -23.80
CA HIS A 118 -19.86 3.57 -22.85
C HIS A 118 -20.02 2.18 -23.47
N GLN A 119 -19.75 2.03 -24.76
CA GLN A 119 -19.84 0.76 -25.45
C GLN A 119 -18.92 0.74 -26.67
N ALA A 120 -18.61 -0.45 -27.13
CA ALA A 120 -17.94 -0.68 -28.41
C ALA A 120 -18.61 -1.83 -29.14
N SER A 121 -18.41 -1.88 -30.45
CA SER A 121 -18.86 -2.98 -31.30
C SER A 121 -17.82 -3.33 -32.34
N LEU A 122 -17.96 -4.53 -32.88
CA LEU A 122 -17.16 -5.03 -34.00
C LEU A 122 -18.01 -5.06 -35.28
N SER A 123 -17.37 -4.90 -36.43
CA SER A 123 -17.98 -5.13 -37.75
C SER A 123 -18.38 -6.59 -37.93
N ASN A 124 -17.55 -7.49 -37.41
CA ASN A 124 -17.64 -8.92 -37.51
C ASN A 124 -16.90 -9.57 -36.33
N ARG A 125 -17.09 -10.87 -36.12
CA ARG A 125 -16.35 -11.63 -35.10
C ARG A 125 -15.73 -12.87 -35.71
N THR A 126 -14.40 -12.86 -35.78
CA THR A 126 -13.57 -13.96 -36.28
C THR A 126 -12.63 -14.45 -35.18
N PRO A 127 -11.99 -15.63 -35.34
CA PRO A 127 -10.93 -16.08 -34.43
C PRO A 127 -9.80 -15.06 -34.29
N LEU A 128 -9.35 -14.45 -35.39
CA LEU A 128 -8.31 -13.42 -35.39
C LEU A 128 -8.69 -12.21 -34.54
N ILE A 129 -9.93 -11.71 -34.68
CA ILE A 129 -10.42 -10.58 -33.88
C ILE A 129 -10.53 -10.99 -32.41
N SER A 130 -11.02 -12.19 -32.13
CA SER A 130 -11.20 -12.69 -30.76
C SER A 130 -9.84 -12.83 -30.06
N ASP A 131 -8.83 -13.37 -30.75
CA ASP A 131 -7.47 -13.49 -30.24
C ASP A 131 -6.84 -12.13 -29.92
N ALA A 132 -7.15 -11.09 -30.72
CA ALA A 132 -6.63 -9.74 -30.51
C ALA A 132 -7.36 -8.98 -29.38
N ILE A 133 -8.70 -8.91 -29.43
CA ILE A 133 -9.47 -7.97 -28.60
C ILE A 133 -10.05 -8.59 -27.32
N ASP A 134 -10.36 -9.89 -27.28
CA ASP A 134 -11.10 -10.46 -26.14
C ASP A 134 -10.26 -10.53 -24.85
N ILE A 135 -8.93 -10.43 -24.95
CA ILE A 135 -8.02 -10.29 -23.81
C ILE A 135 -8.26 -8.96 -23.08
N ILE A 136 -8.68 -7.93 -23.82
CA ILE A 136 -8.91 -6.57 -23.30
C ILE A 136 -10.40 -6.33 -23.06
N TYR A 137 -11.23 -6.67 -24.05
CA TYR A 137 -12.67 -6.45 -24.08
C TYR A 137 -13.39 -7.75 -24.51
N PRO A 138 -13.66 -8.66 -23.58
CA PRO A 138 -14.34 -9.91 -23.91
C PRO A 138 -15.79 -9.65 -24.32
N ASN A 139 -16.29 -10.43 -25.28
CA ASN A 139 -17.70 -10.47 -25.67
C ASN A 139 -18.27 -9.17 -26.26
N LEU A 140 -17.46 -8.34 -26.92
CA LEU A 140 -17.98 -7.21 -27.69
C LEU A 140 -19.04 -7.64 -28.71
N PRO A 141 -20.17 -6.91 -28.81
CA PRO A 141 -21.24 -7.21 -29.77
C PRO A 141 -20.78 -6.96 -31.21
N VAL A 142 -21.44 -7.64 -32.15
CA VAL A 142 -21.29 -7.35 -33.58
C VAL A 142 -22.38 -6.35 -33.99
N ASP A 143 -21.97 -5.13 -34.30
CA ASP A 143 -22.83 -4.03 -34.74
C ASP A 143 -22.01 -3.06 -35.62
N PRO A 144 -21.87 -3.31 -36.92
CA PRO A 144 -21.08 -2.46 -37.83
C PRO A 144 -21.63 -1.03 -37.95
N ASP A 145 -22.88 -0.82 -37.57
CA ASP A 145 -23.61 0.44 -37.72
C ASP A 145 -23.69 1.25 -36.42
N LEU A 146 -22.84 0.95 -35.42
CA LEU A 146 -22.81 1.69 -34.15
C LEU A 146 -22.60 3.20 -34.35
N HIS A 147 -21.80 3.59 -35.35
CA HIS A 147 -21.55 4.98 -35.71
C HIS A 147 -22.79 5.75 -36.16
N LEU A 148 -23.89 5.07 -36.52
CA LEU A 148 -25.17 5.70 -36.84
C LEU A 148 -26.03 5.97 -35.61
N LYS A 149 -25.65 5.42 -34.45
CA LYS A 149 -26.42 5.43 -33.20
C LYS A 149 -25.72 6.24 -32.12
N GLU A 150 -24.39 6.20 -32.08
CA GLU A 150 -23.57 6.81 -31.04
C GLU A 150 -22.40 7.61 -31.64
N PRO A 151 -21.97 8.70 -30.97
CA PRO A 151 -20.71 9.36 -31.29
C PRO A 151 -19.53 8.41 -31.08
N ILE A 152 -18.63 8.35 -32.07
CA ILE A 152 -17.45 7.49 -32.03
C ILE A 152 -16.23 8.31 -31.62
N PHE A 153 -15.44 7.77 -30.70
CA PHE A 153 -14.24 8.43 -30.13
C PHE A 153 -12.95 7.76 -30.56
N GLN A 154 -13.02 6.47 -30.89
CA GLN A 154 -11.91 5.66 -31.37
C GLN A 154 -12.45 4.56 -32.28
N MET A 155 -11.63 4.07 -33.19
CA MET A 155 -11.94 2.90 -34.01
C MET A 155 -10.78 1.92 -33.96
N TRP A 156 -11.02 0.69 -34.39
CA TRP A 156 -9.99 -0.35 -34.53
C TRP A 156 -9.99 -0.87 -35.95
N THR A 157 -8.82 -1.28 -36.44
CA THR A 157 -8.69 -2.15 -37.61
C THR A 157 -8.35 -3.57 -37.16
N PHE A 158 -8.77 -4.56 -37.95
CA PHE A 158 -8.44 -5.96 -37.75
C PHE A 158 -8.16 -6.62 -39.10
N ASP A 159 -6.91 -7.00 -39.32
CA ASP A 159 -6.47 -7.65 -40.55
C ASP A 159 -5.27 -8.58 -40.31
N GLU A 160 -5.06 -9.58 -41.18
CA GLU A 160 -3.87 -10.44 -41.09
C GLU A 160 -2.56 -9.65 -41.24
N GLN A 161 -2.57 -8.60 -42.06
CA GLN A 161 -1.44 -7.71 -42.35
C GLN A 161 -1.70 -6.30 -41.80
N ASP A 162 -2.37 -6.19 -40.65
CA ASP A 162 -2.75 -4.91 -40.05
C ASP A 162 -1.58 -3.94 -39.88
N SER A 163 -0.39 -4.46 -39.54
CA SER A 163 0.83 -3.66 -39.38
C SER A 163 1.32 -2.96 -40.65
N GLU A 164 0.85 -3.40 -41.82
CA GLU A 164 1.18 -2.82 -43.13
C GLU A 164 0.06 -1.89 -43.65
N LEU A 165 -1.04 -1.73 -42.92
CA LEU A 165 -2.14 -0.89 -43.33
C LEU A 165 -1.76 0.59 -43.35
N GLU A 166 -2.18 1.25 -44.41
CA GLU A 166 -2.12 2.70 -44.54
C GLU A 166 -3.53 3.23 -44.77
N LEU A 167 -3.93 4.22 -43.96
CA LEU A 167 -5.17 4.95 -44.20
C LEU A 167 -5.07 5.70 -45.54
N PRO A 168 -6.18 5.89 -46.28
CA PRO A 168 -6.17 6.72 -47.47
C PRO A 168 -5.79 8.18 -47.11
N PRO A 169 -5.18 8.96 -48.02
CA PRO A 169 -4.69 10.30 -47.73
C PRO A 169 -5.74 11.23 -47.11
N SER A 170 -7.02 11.10 -47.50
CA SER A 170 -8.12 11.88 -46.95
C SER A 170 -8.39 11.60 -45.46
N LEU A 171 -8.17 10.37 -45.00
CA LEU A 171 -8.30 10.00 -43.59
C LEU A 171 -7.03 10.32 -42.82
N GLN A 172 -5.85 10.20 -43.43
CA GLN A 172 -4.56 10.56 -42.82
C GLN A 172 -4.46 12.03 -42.42
N GLU A 173 -5.28 12.92 -42.99
CA GLU A 173 -5.34 14.32 -42.57
C GLU A 173 -5.78 14.49 -41.10
N ASN A 174 -6.58 13.56 -40.58
CA ASN A 174 -7.21 13.67 -39.27
C ASN A 174 -6.95 12.47 -38.35
N LEU A 175 -6.69 11.30 -38.92
CA LEU A 175 -6.54 10.04 -38.22
C LEU A 175 -5.13 9.48 -38.35
N ARG A 176 -4.70 8.76 -37.32
CA ARG A 176 -3.49 7.93 -37.34
C ARG A 176 -3.79 6.51 -36.89
N LEU A 177 -3.01 5.56 -37.41
CA LEU A 177 -2.95 4.19 -36.92
C LEU A 177 -1.88 4.08 -35.83
N VAL A 178 -2.23 3.45 -34.72
CA VAL A 178 -1.31 3.11 -33.63
C VAL A 178 -1.39 1.61 -33.40
N SER A 179 -0.42 0.88 -33.94
CA SER A 179 -0.38 -0.58 -33.81
C SER A 179 -0.11 -0.98 -32.36
N TRP A 180 -0.94 -1.89 -31.84
CA TRP A 180 -0.81 -2.47 -30.50
C TRP A 180 -0.88 -4.00 -30.50
N HIS A 181 -1.28 -4.60 -31.62
CA HIS A 181 -1.29 -6.04 -31.85
C HIS A 181 -0.86 -6.34 -33.30
N PRO A 182 -0.24 -7.49 -33.61
CA PRO A 182 0.11 -7.86 -34.99
C PRO A 182 -1.06 -7.81 -35.99
N HIS A 183 -2.28 -7.92 -35.48
CA HIS A 183 -3.52 -7.94 -36.25
C HIS A 183 -4.49 -6.83 -35.88
N SER A 184 -4.04 -5.78 -35.18
CA SER A 184 -4.91 -4.66 -34.84
C SER A 184 -4.15 -3.37 -34.52
N SER A 185 -4.75 -2.26 -34.95
CA SER A 185 -4.32 -0.90 -34.69
C SER A 185 -5.47 -0.06 -34.16
N ASP A 186 -5.14 0.85 -33.25
CA ASP A 186 -6.03 1.93 -32.84
C ASP A 186 -6.06 3.00 -33.94
N VAL A 187 -7.26 3.42 -34.33
CA VAL A 187 -7.50 4.53 -35.24
C VAL A 187 -8.01 5.70 -34.41
N VAL A 188 -7.15 6.70 -34.22
CA VAL A 188 -7.40 7.84 -33.31
C VAL A 188 -7.13 9.17 -33.98
N CYS A 189 -7.79 10.23 -33.50
CA CYS A 189 -7.48 11.59 -33.91
C CYS A 189 -6.12 12.06 -33.39
N PHE A 190 -5.39 12.88 -34.17
CA PHE A 190 -4.10 13.45 -33.75
C PHE A 190 -4.19 14.34 -32.51
N GLU A 191 -5.32 15.03 -32.34
CA GLU A 191 -5.49 16.05 -31.30
C GLU A 191 -5.78 15.45 -29.91
N ALA A 192 -6.14 14.16 -29.83
CA ALA A 192 -6.48 13.50 -28.58
C ALA A 192 -5.25 12.82 -27.94
N SER A 193 -4.98 13.20 -26.69
CA SER A 193 -4.03 12.51 -25.82
C SER A 193 -4.46 12.60 -24.34
N LYS A 194 -3.94 11.69 -23.49
CA LYS A 194 -4.20 11.75 -22.04
C LYS A 194 -3.88 13.13 -21.46
N ALA A 195 -2.78 13.73 -21.89
CA ALA A 195 -2.36 15.06 -21.47
C ALA A 195 -3.36 16.14 -21.87
N SER A 196 -3.88 16.11 -23.10
CA SER A 196 -4.90 17.05 -23.57
C SER A 196 -6.19 16.94 -22.75
N GLY A 197 -6.66 15.73 -22.47
CA GLY A 197 -7.86 15.48 -21.65
C GLY A 197 -7.68 15.96 -20.21
N VAL A 198 -6.58 15.57 -19.57
CA VAL A 198 -6.23 16.06 -18.23
C VAL A 198 -6.16 17.59 -18.21
N SER A 199 -5.58 18.22 -19.24
CA SER A 199 -5.53 19.68 -19.35
C SER A 199 -6.92 20.32 -19.43
N HIS A 200 -7.84 19.77 -20.22
CA HIS A 200 -9.23 20.25 -20.28
C HIS A 200 -9.92 20.18 -18.90
N LEU A 201 -9.77 19.06 -18.19
CA LEU A 201 -10.32 18.89 -16.85
C LEU A 201 -9.69 19.85 -15.83
N VAL A 202 -8.36 19.96 -15.80
CA VAL A 202 -7.63 20.85 -14.89
C VAL A 202 -8.05 22.31 -15.10
N ASN A 203 -8.22 22.74 -16.36
CA ASN A 203 -8.73 24.06 -16.70
C ASN A 203 -10.20 24.24 -16.24
N HIS A 204 -11.06 23.24 -16.46
CA HIS A 204 -12.45 23.26 -15.98
C HIS A 204 -12.53 23.42 -14.45
N LEU A 205 -11.60 22.80 -13.71
CA LEU A 205 -11.51 22.90 -12.25
C LEU A 205 -10.85 24.21 -11.76
N GLY A 206 -10.37 25.08 -12.67
CA GLY A 206 -9.63 26.29 -12.33
C GLY A 206 -8.26 26.03 -11.70
N LEU A 207 -7.70 24.86 -11.93
CA LEU A 207 -6.39 24.43 -11.45
C LEU A 207 -5.29 24.74 -12.48
N LYS A 208 -4.03 24.58 -12.05
CA LYS A 208 -2.85 24.73 -12.91
C LYS A 208 -2.06 23.43 -12.96
N PRO A 209 -1.17 23.25 -13.93
CA PRO A 209 -0.34 22.04 -14.00
C PRO A 209 0.47 21.77 -12.73
N GLU A 210 0.94 22.82 -12.04
CA GLU A 210 1.63 22.70 -10.74
C GLU A 210 0.79 22.07 -9.61
N ASN A 211 -0.53 21.95 -9.79
CA ASN A 211 -1.44 21.28 -8.86
C ASN A 211 -1.67 19.80 -9.18
N VAL A 212 -1.06 19.29 -10.25
CA VAL A 212 -1.28 17.95 -10.79
C VAL A 212 -0.08 17.07 -10.45
N LEU A 213 -0.35 15.91 -9.87
CA LEU A 213 0.59 14.80 -9.75
C LEU A 213 0.11 13.64 -10.63
N VAL A 214 1.00 12.95 -11.32
CA VAL A 214 0.66 11.81 -12.19
C VAL A 214 1.51 10.59 -11.87
N PHE A 215 0.87 9.41 -11.93
CA PHE A 215 1.52 8.10 -11.96
C PHE A 215 1.30 7.45 -13.33
N GLY A 216 2.35 6.81 -13.87
CA GLY A 216 2.28 6.06 -15.12
C GLY A 216 3.47 5.14 -15.31
N ASP A 217 3.37 4.25 -16.30
CA ASP A 217 4.38 3.25 -16.63
C ASP A 217 4.78 3.27 -18.12
N GLY A 218 3.84 3.64 -19.01
CA GLY A 218 3.97 3.47 -20.46
C GLY A 218 4.40 4.73 -21.22
N LEU A 219 4.81 4.55 -22.48
CA LEU A 219 5.18 5.66 -23.38
C LEU A 219 4.00 6.58 -23.71
N ASN A 220 2.76 6.09 -23.60
CA ASN A 220 1.54 6.89 -23.74
C ASN A 220 1.35 7.93 -22.62
N ASP A 221 2.12 7.85 -21.52
CA ASP A 221 2.11 8.83 -20.43
C ASP A 221 3.16 9.93 -20.60
N LEU A 222 4.05 9.86 -21.59
CA LEU A 222 5.15 10.82 -21.78
C LEU A 222 4.65 12.27 -21.87
N GLU A 223 3.60 12.53 -22.65
CA GLU A 223 3.02 13.87 -22.76
C GLU A 223 2.36 14.32 -21.44
N LEU A 224 1.78 13.38 -20.71
CA LEU A 224 1.13 13.65 -19.43
C LEU A 224 2.18 14.01 -18.36
N PHE A 225 3.35 13.36 -18.40
CA PHE A 225 4.50 13.66 -17.56
C PHE A 225 5.09 15.05 -17.87
N ASP A 226 5.15 15.44 -19.15
CA ASP A 226 5.58 16.78 -19.55
C ASP A 226 4.62 17.88 -19.08
N TYR A 227 3.32 17.56 -18.99
CA TYR A 227 2.30 18.49 -18.53
C TYR A 227 2.29 18.67 -17.01
N ALA A 228 2.39 17.58 -16.24
CA ALA A 228 2.16 17.59 -14.79
C ALA A 228 3.21 18.37 -13.99
N GLY A 229 2.80 18.89 -12.83
CA GLY A 229 3.72 19.57 -11.90
C GLY A 229 4.68 18.61 -11.18
N ILE A 230 4.21 17.38 -10.96
CA ILE A 230 4.96 16.24 -10.46
C ILE A 230 4.61 15.02 -11.30
N SER A 231 5.62 14.31 -11.79
CA SER A 231 5.43 13.03 -12.48
C SER A 231 6.22 11.91 -11.79
N ILE A 232 5.56 10.77 -11.57
CA ILE A 232 6.13 9.61 -10.88
C ILE A 232 5.99 8.38 -11.77
N ALA A 233 7.13 7.82 -12.17
CA ALA A 233 7.16 6.59 -12.94
C ALA A 233 7.17 5.36 -12.02
N MET A 234 6.43 4.32 -12.39
CA MET A 234 6.49 3.01 -11.73
C MET A 234 7.86 2.34 -11.92
N GLY A 235 8.29 1.44 -11.02
CA GLY A 235 9.64 0.85 -11.07
C GLY A 235 9.97 0.07 -12.36
N LYS A 236 8.98 -0.58 -12.98
CA LYS A 236 9.09 -1.35 -14.23
C LYS A 236 8.66 -0.56 -15.49
N SER A 237 8.53 0.76 -15.39
CA SER A 237 8.13 1.64 -16.50
C SER A 237 9.14 1.70 -17.66
N ALA A 238 8.70 2.19 -18.81
CA ALA A 238 9.55 2.39 -19.98
C ALA A 238 10.75 3.32 -19.67
N PRO A 239 11.98 3.00 -20.12
CA PRO A 239 13.17 3.81 -19.83
C PRO A 239 13.03 5.29 -20.18
N GLU A 240 12.40 5.59 -21.33
CA GLU A 240 12.16 6.96 -21.79
C GLU A 240 11.21 7.73 -20.85
N LEU A 241 10.27 7.04 -20.21
CA LEU A 241 9.38 7.64 -19.21
C LEU A 241 10.13 7.90 -17.90
N GLN A 242 10.97 6.95 -17.47
CA GLN A 242 11.80 7.10 -16.27
C GLN A 242 12.75 8.31 -16.37
N GLU A 243 13.33 8.55 -17.54
CA GLU A 243 14.21 9.71 -17.78
C GLU A 243 13.48 11.06 -17.61
N LYS A 244 12.16 11.09 -17.82
CA LYS A 244 11.33 12.29 -17.66
C LYS A 244 10.71 12.45 -16.28
N ALA A 245 10.68 11.40 -15.48
CA ALA A 245 9.98 11.41 -14.20
C ALA A 245 10.69 12.32 -13.18
N ASP A 246 9.93 13.06 -12.36
CA ASP A 246 10.50 13.72 -11.18
C ASP A 246 10.96 12.67 -10.14
N TYR A 247 10.35 11.48 -10.13
CA TYR A 247 10.70 10.37 -9.26
C TYR A 247 10.36 9.00 -9.87
N ILE A 248 11.18 8.00 -9.57
CA ILE A 248 10.89 6.60 -9.90
C ILE A 248 10.57 5.88 -8.59
N THR A 249 9.37 5.32 -8.49
CA THR A 249 8.93 4.59 -7.29
C THR A 249 9.17 3.08 -7.42
N LYS A 250 8.74 2.30 -6.42
CA LYS A 250 8.77 0.84 -6.47
C LYS A 250 7.78 0.28 -7.50
N ASN A 251 7.75 -1.03 -7.67
CA ASN A 251 6.78 -1.66 -8.54
C ASN A 251 5.37 -1.66 -7.93
N LEU A 252 4.38 -1.96 -8.77
CA LEU A 252 3.00 -2.12 -8.32
C LEU A 252 2.89 -3.14 -7.18
N GLU A 253 3.57 -4.28 -7.31
CA GLU A 253 3.53 -5.40 -6.36
C GLU A 253 4.26 -5.09 -5.04
N GLU A 254 4.98 -3.98 -4.97
CA GLU A 254 5.76 -3.53 -3.80
C GLU A 254 5.18 -2.24 -3.21
N ASP A 255 3.88 -2.00 -3.44
CA ASP A 255 3.14 -0.81 -2.98
C ASP A 255 3.77 0.50 -3.45
N GLY A 256 4.25 0.55 -4.70
CA GLY A 256 4.96 1.70 -5.26
C GLY A 256 4.18 3.02 -5.19
N ILE A 257 2.87 3.01 -5.40
CA ILE A 257 2.04 4.23 -5.28
C ILE A 257 2.02 4.72 -3.83
N PHE A 258 1.70 3.82 -2.90
CA PHE A 258 1.64 4.15 -1.47
C PHE A 258 2.99 4.68 -0.99
N TYR A 259 4.08 3.98 -1.29
CA TYR A 259 5.43 4.36 -0.91
C TYR A 259 5.82 5.76 -1.40
N ALA A 260 5.51 6.09 -2.67
CA ALA A 260 5.79 7.41 -3.22
C ALA A 260 4.99 8.51 -2.52
N LEU A 261 3.71 8.27 -2.27
CA LEU A 261 2.85 9.24 -1.60
C LEU A 261 3.19 9.40 -0.11
N GLU A 262 3.64 8.33 0.56
CA GLU A 262 4.16 8.36 1.92
C GLU A 262 5.42 9.22 2.01
N GLU A 263 6.39 9.02 1.09
CA GLU A 263 7.60 9.85 0.98
C GLU A 263 7.31 11.35 0.75
N LEU A 264 6.14 11.64 0.16
CA LEU A 264 5.60 12.98 -0.06
C LEU A 264 4.76 13.52 1.10
N ASN A 265 4.50 12.73 2.14
CA ASN A 265 3.57 13.01 3.24
C ASN A 265 2.14 13.29 2.76
N MET A 266 1.74 12.63 1.67
CA MET A 266 0.39 12.70 1.11
C MET A 266 -0.50 11.55 1.60
N VAL A 267 0.09 10.45 2.03
CA VAL A 267 -0.56 9.34 2.75
C VAL A 267 0.35 8.89 3.91
N GLU A 268 -0.20 8.16 4.87
CA GLU A 268 0.48 7.65 6.05
C GLU A 268 0.04 6.19 6.27
N LYS A 269 0.92 5.31 6.77
CA LYS A 269 0.46 3.97 7.17
C LYS A 269 -0.60 4.09 8.25
N GLU A 270 -1.69 3.35 8.10
CA GLU A 270 -2.66 3.18 9.17
C GLU A 270 -1.93 2.65 10.41
N LEU A 271 -2.07 3.34 11.53
CA LEU A 271 -1.43 2.95 12.77
C LEU A 271 -2.22 1.78 13.36
N THR A 272 -1.73 0.56 13.17
CA THR A 272 -2.30 -0.60 13.84
C THR A 272 -1.68 -0.73 15.23
N LEU A 273 -2.47 -1.09 16.24
CA LEU A 273 -2.01 -1.29 17.61
C LEU A 273 -2.28 -2.74 18.02
N PRO A 274 -1.47 -3.71 17.56
CA PRO A 274 -1.77 -5.14 17.70
C PRO A 274 -1.92 -5.59 19.16
N GLN A 275 -1.29 -4.90 20.11
CA GLN A 275 -1.47 -5.16 21.54
C GLN A 275 -2.92 -4.98 22.04
N LEU A 276 -3.77 -4.27 21.29
CA LEU A 276 -5.15 -3.97 21.68
C LEU A 276 -6.16 -4.97 21.10
N GLU A 277 -5.75 -5.72 20.08
CA GLU A 277 -6.60 -6.60 19.29
C GLU A 277 -5.96 -7.99 19.19
N LEU A 278 -5.44 -8.52 20.31
CA LEU A 278 -4.67 -9.78 20.35
C LEU A 278 -5.40 -10.97 19.69
N ALA A 279 -6.74 -10.97 19.70
CA ALA A 279 -7.55 -12.03 19.10
C ALA A 279 -7.49 -12.07 17.57
N THR A 280 -7.01 -11.01 16.91
CA THR A 280 -6.90 -10.90 15.46
C THR A 280 -5.46 -10.82 14.97
N VAL A 281 -4.48 -10.93 15.88
CA VAL A 281 -3.05 -10.88 15.55
C VAL A 281 -2.58 -12.26 15.16
N ASP A 282 -1.88 -12.35 14.03
CA ASP A 282 -1.14 -13.56 13.64
C ASP A 282 0.26 -13.55 14.29
N GLY A 283 0.71 -14.71 14.77
CA GLY A 283 2.07 -14.89 15.31
C GLY A 283 2.13 -15.95 16.40
N PRO A 284 3.35 -16.43 16.73
CA PRO A 284 3.52 -17.49 17.72
C PRO A 284 3.14 -17.02 19.13
N VAL A 285 2.63 -17.95 19.93
CA VAL A 285 2.34 -17.75 21.36
C VAL A 285 3.45 -18.40 22.18
N ALA A 286 4.05 -17.63 23.09
CA ALA A 286 5.00 -18.14 24.07
C ALA A 286 4.30 -18.44 25.39
N VAL A 287 4.45 -19.68 25.88
CA VAL A 287 3.97 -20.12 27.18
C VAL A 287 5.16 -20.20 28.13
N ILE A 288 5.31 -19.18 28.98
CA ILE A 288 6.35 -19.14 30.01
C ILE A 288 5.83 -19.87 31.26
N LYS A 289 6.37 -21.07 31.52
CA LYS A 289 6.01 -21.86 32.71
C LYS A 289 6.96 -21.52 33.83
N THR A 290 6.41 -21.18 34.99
CA THR A 290 7.18 -20.83 36.18
C THR A 290 6.72 -21.64 37.39
N ASN A 291 7.52 -21.64 38.46
CA ASN A 291 7.11 -22.20 39.75
C ASN A 291 5.95 -21.45 40.43
N HIS A 292 5.43 -20.38 39.82
CA HIS A 292 4.24 -19.61 40.25
C HIS A 292 3.04 -19.74 39.28
N GLY A 293 3.19 -20.46 38.17
CA GLY A 293 2.15 -20.62 37.16
C GLY A 293 2.63 -20.30 35.75
N GLU A 294 1.69 -20.32 34.81
CA GLU A 294 1.94 -20.14 33.38
C GLU A 294 1.52 -18.74 32.92
N MET A 295 2.31 -18.15 32.02
CA MET A 295 2.00 -16.88 31.36
C MET A 295 1.98 -17.06 29.84
N ASN A 296 0.85 -16.78 29.22
CA ASN A 296 0.65 -16.82 27.76
C ASN A 296 0.94 -15.45 27.15
N ILE A 297 1.83 -15.40 26.18
CA ILE A 297 2.30 -14.16 25.55
C ILE A 297 2.18 -14.28 24.03
N GLN A 298 1.40 -13.39 23.41
CA GLN A 298 1.37 -13.22 21.96
C GLN A 298 2.66 -12.53 21.52
N LEU A 299 3.37 -13.08 20.53
CA LEU A 299 4.57 -12.46 19.95
C LEU A 299 4.24 -11.70 18.66
N PHE A 300 5.06 -10.69 18.34
CA PHE A 300 4.83 -9.74 17.22
C PHE A 300 5.98 -9.78 16.19
N PRO A 301 6.05 -10.83 15.33
CA PRO A 301 7.16 -11.01 14.40
C PRO A 301 7.22 -9.95 13.30
N ASP A 302 6.09 -9.33 12.94
CA ASP A 302 6.07 -8.28 11.90
C ASP A 302 6.68 -6.96 12.41
N GLN A 303 6.49 -6.67 13.70
CA GLN A 303 6.98 -5.44 14.33
C GLN A 303 8.42 -5.58 14.88
N ALA A 304 8.83 -6.78 15.32
CA ALA A 304 10.15 -7.03 15.90
C ALA A 304 10.76 -8.38 15.42
N PRO A 305 11.01 -8.55 14.10
CA PRO A 305 11.33 -9.84 13.49
C PRO A 305 12.59 -10.49 14.05
N LYS A 306 13.69 -9.74 14.24
CA LYS A 306 14.94 -10.31 14.78
C LYS A 306 14.79 -10.66 16.25
N THR A 307 14.11 -9.82 17.01
CA THR A 307 13.91 -10.02 18.44
C THR A 307 13.05 -11.25 18.71
N VAL A 308 11.93 -11.39 18.00
CA VAL A 308 11.06 -12.58 18.07
C VAL A 308 11.82 -13.83 17.62
N ALA A 309 12.56 -13.77 16.50
CA ALA A 309 13.36 -14.91 16.03
C ALA A 309 14.41 -15.34 17.07
N ASN A 310 15.09 -14.39 17.71
CA ASN A 310 16.05 -14.65 18.78
C ASN A 310 15.38 -15.32 19.99
N PHE A 311 14.31 -14.73 20.51
CA PHE A 311 13.59 -15.27 21.67
C PHE A 311 13.04 -16.68 21.41
N VAL A 312 12.37 -16.88 20.27
CA VAL A 312 11.79 -18.17 19.87
C VAL A 312 12.87 -19.24 19.72
N ALA A 313 13.99 -18.92 19.09
CA ALA A 313 15.08 -19.88 18.90
C ALA A 313 15.76 -20.26 20.22
N LEU A 314 15.98 -19.29 21.12
CA LEU A 314 16.52 -19.55 22.46
C LEU A 314 15.55 -20.43 23.27
N ALA A 315 14.26 -20.12 23.27
CA ALA A 315 13.21 -20.92 23.92
C ALA A 315 13.18 -22.37 23.38
N LYS A 316 13.09 -22.53 22.05
CA LYS A 316 13.07 -23.87 21.40
C LYS A 316 14.34 -24.70 21.67
N SER A 317 15.46 -24.06 22.02
CA SER A 317 16.72 -24.73 22.39
C SER A 317 16.82 -25.12 23.88
N GLY A 318 15.85 -24.73 24.72
CA GLY A 318 15.89 -24.90 26.17
C GLY A 318 16.83 -23.92 26.88
N TYR A 319 17.23 -22.82 26.22
CA TYR A 319 18.17 -21.84 26.78
C TYR A 319 17.67 -21.18 28.06
N TYR A 320 16.34 -21.05 28.19
CA TYR A 320 15.67 -20.44 29.34
C TYR A 320 15.28 -21.45 30.43
N ASP A 321 15.49 -22.74 30.23
CA ASP A 321 15.07 -23.78 31.17
C ASP A 321 15.88 -23.70 32.47
N GLY A 322 15.19 -23.51 33.59
CA GLY A 322 15.79 -23.32 34.91
C GLY A 322 16.38 -21.92 35.15
N VAL A 323 16.22 -20.98 34.21
CA VAL A 323 16.70 -19.60 34.37
C VAL A 323 15.78 -18.83 35.32
N ILE A 324 16.35 -17.96 36.16
CA ILE A 324 15.56 -17.20 37.15
C ILE A 324 15.17 -15.80 36.64
N PHE A 325 14.08 -15.27 37.18
CA PHE A 325 13.85 -13.83 37.21
C PHE A 325 14.78 -13.21 38.26
N HIS A 326 15.95 -12.75 37.83
CA HIS A 326 17.01 -12.28 38.72
C HIS A 326 16.76 -10.88 39.29
N ARG A 327 15.74 -10.16 38.80
CA ARG A 327 15.37 -8.83 39.26
C ARG A 327 13.86 -8.62 39.16
N ILE A 328 13.22 -8.28 40.28
CA ILE A 328 11.77 -8.06 40.39
C ILE A 328 11.52 -6.74 41.12
N ILE A 329 10.88 -5.79 40.43
CA ILE A 329 10.55 -4.49 41.01
C ILE A 329 9.03 -4.33 40.96
N LYS A 330 8.40 -4.38 42.14
CA LYS A 330 6.96 -4.16 42.30
C LYS A 330 6.55 -2.80 41.71
N ASP A 331 5.46 -2.81 40.96
CA ASP A 331 4.92 -1.64 40.24
C ASP A 331 5.90 -1.09 39.19
N PHE A 332 6.73 -1.96 38.60
CA PHE A 332 7.60 -1.64 37.49
C PHE A 332 7.70 -2.81 36.49
N MET A 333 8.47 -3.86 36.80
CA MET A 333 8.72 -4.98 35.89
C MET A 333 9.37 -6.19 36.58
N ILE A 334 9.30 -7.35 35.94
CA ILE A 334 10.09 -8.55 36.27
C ILE A 334 11.07 -8.84 35.13
N GLN A 335 12.34 -9.09 35.44
CA GLN A 335 13.41 -9.25 34.44
C GLN A 335 14.09 -10.62 34.57
N GLY A 336 14.25 -11.30 33.43
CA GLY A 336 14.79 -12.65 33.30
C GLY A 336 15.65 -12.81 32.05
N GLY A 337 15.94 -14.06 31.70
CA GLY A 337 16.66 -14.40 30.46
C GLY A 337 18.20 -14.33 30.53
N ASP A 338 18.77 -14.19 31.72
CA ASP A 338 20.23 -14.35 31.95
C ASP A 338 20.50 -15.73 32.57
N PRO A 339 21.14 -16.67 31.85
CA PRO A 339 21.45 -18.01 32.36
C PRO A 339 22.33 -18.03 33.61
N THR A 340 23.07 -16.96 33.88
CA THR A 340 23.90 -16.84 35.09
C THR A 340 23.11 -16.36 36.30
N GLY A 341 21.92 -15.78 36.09
CA GLY A 341 21.09 -15.18 37.14
C GLY A 341 21.74 -13.98 37.85
N THR A 342 22.70 -13.31 37.19
CA THR A 342 23.45 -12.17 37.74
C THR A 342 22.98 -10.82 37.20
N GLY A 343 22.26 -10.82 36.08
CA GLY A 343 21.90 -9.66 35.27
C GLY A 343 23.02 -9.20 34.32
N MET A 344 24.16 -9.89 34.29
CA MET A 344 25.33 -9.51 33.48
C MET A 344 25.61 -10.47 32.32
N GLY A 345 24.92 -11.60 32.25
CA GLY A 345 25.09 -12.61 31.20
C GLY A 345 24.02 -12.55 30.11
N GLY A 346 24.03 -13.55 29.25
CA GLY A 346 23.07 -13.70 28.14
C GLY A 346 23.70 -13.47 26.77
N GLU A 347 23.38 -14.35 25.83
CA GLU A 347 23.90 -14.34 24.47
C GLU A 347 22.72 -14.44 23.48
N SER A 348 22.83 -13.75 22.35
CA SER A 348 21.86 -13.88 21.26
C SER A 348 22.18 -15.10 20.40
N ILE A 349 21.21 -15.55 19.59
CA ILE A 349 21.46 -16.58 18.57
C ILE A 349 22.41 -16.12 17.45
N TYR A 350 22.68 -14.82 17.36
CA TYR A 350 23.54 -14.23 16.35
C TYR A 350 25.03 -14.21 16.79
N GLY A 351 25.33 -14.61 18.03
CA GLY A 351 26.68 -14.67 18.58
C GLY A 351 27.26 -13.33 19.05
N GLU A 352 26.61 -12.22 18.71
CA GLU A 352 26.92 -10.87 19.19
C GLU A 352 25.64 -10.13 19.59
N SER A 353 25.76 -8.95 20.20
CA SER A 353 24.60 -8.11 20.44
C SER A 353 23.96 -7.65 19.13
N PHE A 354 22.64 -7.49 19.12
CA PHE A 354 21.90 -7.04 17.92
C PHE A 354 21.11 -5.75 18.14
N GLU A 355 20.65 -5.16 17.03
CA GLU A 355 20.01 -3.86 17.00
C GLU A 355 18.63 -3.83 17.69
N ASP A 356 18.18 -2.62 18.06
CA ASP A 356 16.81 -2.39 18.53
C ASP A 356 15.81 -2.32 17.37
N GLU A 357 14.59 -2.82 17.58
CA GLU A 357 13.48 -2.81 16.62
C GLU A 357 12.30 -2.01 17.18
N PHE A 358 12.46 -0.69 17.30
CA PHE A 358 11.39 0.16 17.82
C PHE A 358 10.23 0.28 16.83
N SER A 359 9.06 -0.21 17.22
CA SER A 359 7.81 -0.05 16.48
C SER A 359 7.02 1.18 16.95
N LYS A 360 6.32 1.83 16.03
CA LYS A 360 5.29 2.84 16.37
C LYS A 360 3.98 2.19 16.82
N GLU A 361 3.84 0.89 16.61
CA GLU A 361 2.63 0.10 16.86
C GLU A 361 2.68 -0.62 18.22
N LEU A 362 3.88 -0.73 18.81
CA LEU A 362 4.10 -1.42 20.08
C LEU A 362 4.63 -0.49 21.17
N TYR A 363 4.09 -0.67 22.37
CA TYR A 363 4.27 0.19 23.52
C TYR A 363 4.47 -0.66 24.79
N ASN A 364 5.24 -0.16 25.74
CA ASN A 364 5.50 -0.82 27.02
C ASN A 364 4.29 -0.65 27.98
N ILE A 365 3.08 -0.97 27.51
CA ILE A 365 1.87 -1.06 28.35
C ILE A 365 2.00 -2.24 29.32
N ARG A 366 1.14 -2.31 30.34
CA ARG A 366 1.18 -3.43 31.30
C ARG A 366 1.05 -4.78 30.58
N GLY A 367 1.91 -5.73 30.95
CA GLY A 367 1.99 -7.06 30.34
C GLY A 367 2.84 -7.14 29.07
N ALA A 368 3.40 -6.02 28.58
CA ALA A 368 4.32 -6.05 27.45
C ALA A 368 5.61 -6.82 27.79
N LEU A 369 6.02 -7.71 26.89
CA LEU A 369 7.31 -8.39 26.89
C LEU A 369 8.29 -7.57 26.05
N SER A 370 9.42 -7.20 26.64
CA SER A 370 10.34 -6.22 26.06
C SER A 370 11.80 -6.55 26.35
N MET A 371 12.71 -6.18 25.45
CA MET A 371 14.13 -6.52 25.56
C MET A 371 14.83 -5.72 26.66
N ALA A 372 15.57 -6.42 27.53
CA ALA A 372 16.48 -5.79 28.48
C ALA A 372 17.85 -5.59 27.80
N ASN A 373 18.28 -4.33 27.66
CA ASN A 373 19.55 -3.97 27.04
C ASN A 373 20.38 -3.07 27.97
N ALA A 374 21.69 -3.00 27.72
CA ALA A 374 22.64 -2.17 28.47
C ALA A 374 22.83 -0.77 27.83
N GLY A 375 21.94 -0.41 26.89
CA GLY A 375 22.03 0.74 26.02
C GLY A 375 21.60 0.40 24.59
N PRO A 376 21.51 1.40 23.70
CA PRO A 376 21.03 1.20 22.34
C PRO A 376 21.80 0.10 21.59
N ASN A 377 21.07 -0.79 20.92
CA ASN A 377 21.58 -1.88 20.09
C ASN A 377 22.47 -2.89 20.85
N THR A 378 22.16 -3.17 22.11
CA THR A 378 22.88 -4.15 22.93
C THR A 378 22.00 -5.34 23.32
N ASN A 379 21.06 -5.73 22.45
CA ASN A 379 20.13 -6.82 22.71
C ASN A 379 20.85 -8.17 22.75
N GLY A 380 20.48 -9.01 23.72
CA GLY A 380 21.02 -10.35 23.95
C GLY A 380 19.89 -11.36 24.18
N SER A 381 19.91 -12.08 25.30
CA SER A 381 18.83 -13.00 25.69
C SER A 381 17.90 -12.48 26.78
N GLN A 382 18.27 -11.39 27.45
CA GLN A 382 17.52 -10.86 28.59
C GLN A 382 16.27 -10.10 28.15
N PHE A 383 15.18 -10.27 28.90
CA PHE A 383 13.90 -9.60 28.67
C PHE A 383 13.29 -9.17 30.00
N PHE A 384 12.30 -8.29 29.94
CA PHE A 384 11.43 -7.98 31.07
C PHE A 384 9.96 -7.99 30.65
N ILE A 385 9.09 -8.26 31.64
CA ILE A 385 7.63 -8.12 31.50
C ILE A 385 7.20 -6.93 32.34
N VAL A 386 6.49 -5.99 31.72
CA VAL A 386 6.01 -4.76 32.38
C VAL A 386 4.90 -5.10 33.35
N GLN A 387 5.06 -4.74 34.62
CA GLN A 387 4.05 -4.98 35.66
C GLN A 387 3.37 -3.73 36.20
N ASN A 388 3.97 -2.54 36.01
CA ASN A 388 3.44 -1.27 36.53
C ASN A 388 1.93 -1.12 36.31
N GLN A 389 1.19 -0.97 37.41
CA GLN A 389 -0.26 -0.74 37.44
C GLN A 389 -0.59 0.74 37.64
N HIS A 390 0.33 1.51 38.23
CA HIS A 390 0.09 2.89 38.60
C HIS A 390 1.04 3.84 37.86
N LEU A 391 0.46 4.59 36.94
CA LEU A 391 1.17 5.65 36.25
C LEU A 391 0.82 7.03 36.86
N PRO A 392 1.82 7.86 37.23
CA PRO A 392 1.58 9.17 37.83
C PRO A 392 1.28 10.28 36.80
N TYR A 393 1.10 9.95 35.52
CA TYR A 393 0.84 10.91 34.43
C TYR A 393 -0.62 10.90 34.01
N SER A 394 -1.15 12.05 33.60
CA SER A 394 -2.49 12.14 33.02
C SER A 394 -2.49 11.83 31.52
N LYS A 395 -3.63 11.35 30.99
CA LYS A 395 -3.83 11.10 29.55
C LYS A 395 -3.47 12.32 28.70
N LYS A 396 -3.81 13.53 29.16
CA LYS A 396 -3.48 14.79 28.48
C LYS A 396 -1.98 15.05 28.39
N GLU A 397 -1.21 14.68 29.41
CA GLU A 397 0.25 14.85 29.41
C GLU A 397 0.90 13.86 28.45
N LEU A 398 0.40 12.63 28.38
CA LEU A 398 0.85 11.61 27.44
C LEU A 398 0.52 12.00 25.99
N VAL A 399 -0.72 12.37 25.68
CA VAL A 399 -1.07 12.83 24.31
C VAL A 399 -0.22 14.03 23.89
N ARG A 400 0.00 15.00 24.79
CA ARG A 400 0.90 16.14 24.51
C ARG A 400 2.37 15.70 24.32
N GLY A 401 2.77 14.60 24.93
CA GLY A 401 4.08 13.97 24.78
C GLY A 401 4.26 13.20 23.47
N GLY A 402 3.19 13.01 22.68
CA GLY A 402 3.23 12.37 21.37
C GLY A 402 2.77 10.92 21.33
N TRP A 403 2.21 10.40 22.41
CA TRP A 403 1.58 9.08 22.41
C TRP A 403 0.19 9.12 21.75
N PRO A 404 -0.22 8.07 21.00
CA PRO A 404 -1.59 7.92 20.52
C PRO A 404 -2.60 7.99 21.65
N GLU A 405 -3.82 8.42 21.33
CA GLU A 405 -4.84 8.66 22.35
C GLU A 405 -5.27 7.36 23.05
N GLU A 406 -5.36 6.28 22.28
CA GLU A 406 -5.70 4.92 22.69
C GLU A 406 -4.66 4.38 23.67
N ILE A 407 -3.37 4.53 23.33
CA ILE A 407 -2.26 4.11 24.19
C ILE A 407 -2.19 4.97 25.46
N ALA A 408 -2.40 6.28 25.34
CA ALA A 408 -2.44 7.17 26.48
C ALA A 408 -3.58 6.83 27.44
N GLU A 409 -4.70 6.31 26.96
CA GLU A 409 -5.80 5.83 27.78
C GLU A 409 -5.38 4.59 28.58
N ILE A 410 -4.83 3.58 27.91
CA ILE A 410 -4.36 2.32 28.53
C ILE A 410 -3.32 2.59 29.61
N TYR A 411 -2.35 3.45 29.33
CA TYR A 411 -1.35 3.83 30.33
C TYR A 411 -1.95 4.39 31.61
N THR A 412 -3.09 5.07 31.52
CA THR A 412 -3.76 5.66 32.69
C THR A 412 -4.76 4.73 33.36
N THR A 413 -5.32 3.76 32.64
CA THR A 413 -6.34 2.84 33.16
C THR A 413 -5.76 1.51 33.62
N GLU A 414 -4.74 1.01 32.92
CA GLU A 414 -4.16 -0.33 33.11
C GLU A 414 -2.68 -0.28 33.51
N GLY A 415 -2.00 0.84 33.28
CA GLY A 415 -0.61 1.06 33.68
C GLY A 415 0.40 0.76 32.57
N GLY A 416 1.68 0.83 32.94
CA GLY A 416 2.81 0.56 32.05
C GLY A 416 3.97 1.53 32.25
N THR A 417 4.93 1.51 31.32
CA THR A 417 6.18 2.27 31.44
C THR A 417 6.45 3.10 30.18
N PRO A 418 5.72 4.20 29.94
CA PRO A 418 5.85 5.01 28.70
C PRO A 418 7.25 5.57 28.49
N HIS A 419 8.00 5.79 29.58
CA HIS A 419 9.39 6.27 29.50
C HIS A 419 10.39 5.26 28.91
N LEU A 420 9.98 4.00 28.72
CA LEU A 420 10.76 2.94 28.05
C LEU A 420 10.40 2.77 26.58
N ASP A 421 9.33 3.42 26.09
CA ASP A 421 8.97 3.37 24.67
C ASP A 421 10.07 3.97 23.80
N GLN A 422 10.31 3.33 22.66
CA GLN A 422 11.39 3.68 21.73
C GLN A 422 12.79 3.67 22.38
N ARG A 423 12.94 2.93 23.48
CA ARG A 423 14.23 2.65 24.14
C ARG A 423 14.46 1.16 24.36
N HIS A 424 13.38 0.41 24.52
CA HIS A 424 13.39 -1.05 24.59
C HIS A 424 12.43 -1.62 23.54
N THR A 425 12.90 -2.65 22.85
CA THR A 425 12.12 -3.34 21.81
C THR A 425 11.02 -4.16 22.48
N VAL A 426 9.77 -3.74 22.31
CA VAL A 426 8.59 -4.53 22.68
C VAL A 426 8.38 -5.58 21.60
N PHE A 427 8.18 -6.83 21.99
CA PHE A 427 8.05 -7.95 21.04
C PHE A 427 6.99 -8.99 21.44
N GLY A 428 6.28 -8.78 22.55
CA GLY A 428 5.11 -9.57 22.90
C GLY A 428 4.20 -8.91 23.94
N GLN A 429 3.04 -9.51 24.20
CA GLN A 429 2.03 -9.02 25.14
C GLN A 429 1.30 -10.19 25.84
N LEU A 430 1.10 -10.10 27.16
CA LEU A 430 0.28 -11.07 27.90
C LEU A 430 -1.15 -11.10 27.37
N MET A 431 -1.72 -12.31 27.26
CA MET A 431 -2.99 -12.53 26.54
C MET A 431 -4.23 -12.59 27.44
N ASP A 432 -4.08 -13.00 28.70
CA ASP A 432 -5.23 -13.32 29.54
C ASP A 432 -5.05 -12.96 31.02
N GLU A 433 -6.18 -12.84 31.72
CA GLU A 433 -6.24 -12.49 33.15
C GLU A 433 -5.48 -13.48 34.05
N ALA A 434 -5.40 -14.75 33.66
CA ALA A 434 -4.66 -15.75 34.43
C ALA A 434 -3.15 -15.45 34.38
N SER A 435 -2.64 -15.10 33.20
CA SER A 435 -1.26 -14.69 32.97
C SER A 435 -0.94 -13.40 33.74
N PHE A 436 -1.86 -12.42 33.74
CA PHE A 436 -1.72 -11.22 34.56
C PHE A 436 -1.72 -11.51 36.08
N ALA A 437 -2.50 -12.47 36.54
CA ALA A 437 -2.50 -12.88 37.95
C ALA A 437 -1.17 -13.51 38.36
N VAL A 438 -0.57 -14.36 37.51
CA VAL A 438 0.78 -14.92 37.73
C VAL A 438 1.84 -13.82 37.76
N LEU A 439 1.78 -12.87 36.83
CA LEU A 439 2.67 -11.70 36.83
C LEU A 439 2.59 -10.92 38.14
N ASP A 440 1.39 -10.66 38.65
CA ASP A 440 1.18 -9.93 39.90
C ASP A 440 1.63 -10.74 41.13
N GLU A 441 1.47 -12.06 41.12
CA GLU A 441 1.99 -12.94 42.16
C GLU A 441 3.51 -12.88 42.23
N ILE A 442 4.18 -13.04 41.07
CA ILE A 442 5.63 -12.94 40.95
C ILE A 442 6.13 -11.56 41.40
N ALA A 443 5.45 -10.48 40.99
CA ALA A 443 5.85 -9.12 41.38
C ALA A 443 5.64 -8.79 42.87
N ALA A 444 4.89 -9.63 43.60
CA ALA A 444 4.63 -9.48 45.02
C ALA A 444 5.61 -10.24 45.94
N VAL A 445 6.53 -11.04 45.37
CA VAL A 445 7.51 -11.81 46.15
C VAL A 445 8.46 -10.90 46.94
N GLU A 446 9.03 -11.44 48.02
CA GLU A 446 10.03 -10.71 48.80
C GLU A 446 11.35 -10.59 48.02
N THR A 447 11.89 -9.37 47.93
CA THR A 447 13.14 -9.07 47.24
C THR A 447 14.22 -8.60 48.19
N GLY A 448 15.44 -9.08 47.99
CA GLY A 448 16.66 -8.68 48.70
C GLY A 448 17.45 -7.58 47.98
N MET A 449 18.78 -7.64 48.09
CA MET A 449 19.66 -6.67 47.45
C MET A 449 19.52 -6.69 45.91
N MET A 450 19.60 -5.51 45.29
CA MET A 450 19.48 -5.33 43.83
C MET A 450 18.14 -5.83 43.26
N ASP A 451 17.09 -5.83 44.07
CA ASP A 451 15.75 -6.30 43.72
C ASP A 451 15.70 -7.79 43.33
N LYS A 452 16.69 -8.58 43.74
CA LYS A 452 16.72 -10.03 43.50
C LYS A 452 15.75 -10.74 44.45
N PRO A 453 14.91 -11.69 43.99
CA PRO A 453 14.02 -12.46 44.86
C PRO A 453 14.77 -13.20 45.97
N VAL A 454 14.18 -13.27 47.16
CA VAL A 454 14.75 -14.02 48.29
C VAL A 454 14.63 -15.53 48.05
N GLU A 455 13.48 -15.95 47.51
CA GLU A 455 13.26 -17.29 46.98
C GLU A 455 13.27 -17.21 45.45
N ASP A 456 13.98 -18.13 44.79
CA ASP A 456 14.14 -18.08 43.34
C ASP A 456 12.77 -18.25 42.65
N VAL A 457 12.46 -17.30 41.76
CA VAL A 457 11.37 -17.43 40.78
C VAL A 457 11.99 -17.98 39.51
N VAL A 458 11.65 -19.21 39.17
CA VAL A 458 12.30 -20.02 38.13
C VAL A 458 11.40 -20.10 36.91
N ILE A 459 11.96 -19.84 35.73
CA ILE A 459 11.40 -20.22 34.44
C ILE A 459 11.67 -21.71 34.28
N GLU A 460 10.65 -22.54 34.44
CA GLU A 460 10.77 -23.99 34.29
C GLU A 460 11.05 -24.33 32.83
N THR A 461 10.26 -23.76 31.91
CA THR A 461 10.41 -23.89 30.46
C THR A 461 9.75 -22.70 29.75
N ILE A 462 10.11 -22.45 28.49
CA ILE A 462 9.35 -21.59 27.58
C ILE A 462 8.97 -22.42 26.35
N GLU A 463 7.68 -22.68 26.18
CA GLU A 463 7.13 -23.40 25.02
C GLU A 463 6.64 -22.40 23.97
N ILE A 464 6.80 -22.73 22.68
CA ILE A 464 6.35 -21.90 21.56
C ILE A 464 5.29 -22.67 20.78
N GLU A 465 4.09 -22.09 20.72
CA GLU A 465 2.94 -22.57 19.95
C GLU A 465 2.80 -21.71 18.67
N ASP A 466 2.58 -22.36 17.53
CA ASP A 466 2.49 -21.69 16.20
C ASP A 466 1.04 -21.40 15.80
#